data_AF-A0A1S2KKZ5-F1
#
_entry.id   AF-A0A1S2KKZ5-F1
#
_cell.length_a   1.000
_cell.length_b   1.000
_cell.length_c   1.000
_cell.angle_alpha   90.00
_cell.angle_beta   90.00
_cell.angle_gamma   90.00
#
_symmetry.space_group_name_H-M   'P 1'
#
loop_
_entity.id
_entity.type
_entity.pdbx_description
1 polymer ?
#
loop_
_entity_poly.entity_id
_entity_poly.type
_entity_poly.pdbx_seq_one_letter_code
_entity_poly.pdbx_strand_id
1 'polypeptide(L)'
;MRLSTVILPIHRWAEGQKIWRRAEDLGFHAAYTYDHLSWRSFRDGPWFGAIPTLTAAATVTQSMRLGTLVTSVKPRSPIAD
;
A
#
# COMPACT_ATOMS: atom_id res chain seq x y z
N MET A 1 8.96 18.10 12.67
CA MET A 1 7.71 17.51 12.13
C MET A 1 8.08 16.35 11.19
N ARG A 2 7.30 15.26 11.14
CA ARG A 2 7.54 14.12 10.24
C ARG A 2 6.38 14.00 9.27
N LEU A 3 6.67 13.92 7.97
CA LEU A 3 5.68 13.80 6.91
C LEU A 3 5.59 12.33 6.46
N SER A 4 4.38 11.84 6.24
CA SER A 4 4.09 10.50 5.75
C SER A 4 3.11 10.56 4.58
N THR A 5 3.02 9.48 3.80
CA THR A 5 2.14 9.41 2.62
C THR A 5 1.24 8.18 2.62
N VAL A 6 0.15 8.25 1.86
CA VAL A 6 -0.69 7.10 1.53
C VAL A 6 -0.55 6.81 0.04
N ILE A 7 -0.24 5.57 -0.31
CA ILE A 7 -0.16 5.07 -1.68
C ILE A 7 -1.32 4.09 -1.87
N LEU A 8 -2.17 4.36 -2.87
CA LEU A 8 -3.33 3.52 -3.13
C LEU A 8 -2.93 2.17 -3.76
N PRO A 9 -3.59 1.06 -3.40
CA PRO A 9 -3.28 -0.27 -3.93
C PRO A 9 -3.95 -0.49 -5.29
N ILE A 10 -3.78 0.46 -6.22
CA ILE A 10 -4.46 0.48 -7.53
C ILE A 10 -3.49 0.27 -8.70
N HIS A 11 -2.18 0.24 -8.43
CA HIS A 11 -1.17 0.12 -9.46
C HIS A 11 -0.67 -1.32 -9.57
N ARG A 12 -0.66 -1.85 -10.80
CA ARG A 12 0.07 -3.10 -11.08
C ARG A 12 1.53 -2.95 -10.66
N TRP A 13 2.14 -4.03 -10.19
CA TRP A 13 3.44 -3.98 -9.52
C TRP A 13 4.55 -3.31 -10.33
N ALA A 14 4.56 -3.48 -11.65
CA ALA A 14 5.52 -2.85 -12.55
C ALA A 14 5.63 -1.32 -12.37
N GLU A 15 4.49 -0.65 -12.11
CA GLU A 15 4.42 0.77 -11.80
C GLU A 15 4.44 1.06 -10.30
N GLY A 16 3.75 0.23 -9.51
CA GLY A 16 3.68 0.38 -8.04
C GLY A 16 5.06 0.46 -7.40
N GLN A 17 6.00 -0.41 -7.79
CA GLN A 17 7.36 -0.42 -7.23
C GLN A 17 8.09 0.94 -7.35
N LYS A 18 7.85 1.66 -8.45
CA LYS A 18 8.48 2.97 -8.71
C LYS A 18 7.92 4.02 -7.75
N ILE A 19 6.62 3.97 -7.48
CA ILE A 19 5.93 4.88 -6.57
C ILE A 19 6.41 4.67 -5.12
N TRP A 20 6.50 3.41 -4.68
CA TRP A 20 6.98 3.06 -3.33
C TRP A 20 8.45 3.47 -3.12
N ARG A 21 9.32 3.18 -4.10
CA ARG A 21 10.72 3.62 -4.04
C ARG A 21 10.83 5.14 -4.03
N ARG A 22 10.04 5.82 -4.88
CA ARG A 22 10.03 7.27 -4.93
C ARG A 22 9.59 7.92 -3.62
N ALA A 23 8.67 7.31 -2.88
CA ALA A 23 8.27 7.79 -1.57
C ALA A 23 9.43 7.72 -0.55
N GLU A 24 10.24 6.66 -0.59
CA GLU A 24 11.45 6.58 0.24
C GLU A 24 12.51 7.61 -0.20
N ASP A 25 12.75 7.75 -1.51
CA ASP A 25 13.70 8.73 -2.07
C ASP A 25 13.33 10.19 -1.74
N LEU A 26 12.03 10.47 -1.57
CA LEU A 26 11.52 11.77 -1.16
C LEU A 26 11.65 12.02 0.36
N GLY A 27 12.08 11.03 1.14
CA GLY A 27 12.30 11.15 2.58
C GLY A 27 11.03 11.10 3.42
N PHE A 28 9.95 10.47 2.92
CA PHE A 28 8.76 10.24 3.76
C PHE A 28 9.12 9.36 4.96
N HIS A 29 8.58 9.71 6.12
CA HIS A 29 8.82 8.99 7.36
C HIS A 29 8.19 7.60 7.37
N ALA A 30 6.99 7.51 6.80
CA ALA A 30 6.25 6.28 6.62
C ALA A 30 5.38 6.38 5.35
N ALA A 31 5.08 5.23 4.76
CA ALA A 31 4.09 5.09 3.71
C ALA A 31 3.04 4.05 4.10
N TYR A 32 1.78 4.36 3.79
CA TYR A 32 0.65 3.51 4.14
C TYR A 32 -0.16 3.11 2.89
N THR A 33 -0.93 2.03 3.00
CA THR A 33 -2.01 1.70 2.06
C THR A 33 -3.32 1.44 2.81
N TYR A 34 -4.46 1.50 2.12
CA TYR A 34 -5.76 1.14 2.69
C TYR A 34 -5.96 -0.38 2.69
N ASP A 35 -6.48 -0.92 3.78
CA ASP A 35 -6.87 -2.33 3.92
C ASP A 35 -8.36 -2.57 3.60
N HIS A 36 -8.96 -1.68 2.81
CA HIS A 36 -10.33 -1.86 2.33
C HIS A 36 -10.37 -2.93 1.22
N LEU A 37 -11.53 -3.53 0.98
CA LEU A 37 -11.72 -4.48 -0.15
C LEU A 37 -11.98 -3.76 -1.48
N SER A 38 -12.45 -2.52 -1.43
CA SER A 38 -12.65 -1.67 -2.60
C SER A 38 -12.93 -0.23 -2.17
N TRP A 39 -12.86 0.68 -3.13
CA TRP A 39 -13.32 2.06 -3.00
C TRP A 39 -14.20 2.40 -4.20
N ARG A 40 -15.32 3.11 -3.99
CA ARG A 40 -16.37 3.28 -5.01
C ARG A 40 -15.84 3.86 -6.34
N SER A 41 -14.93 4.83 -6.26
CA SER A 41 -14.29 5.45 -7.43
C SER A 41 -13.36 4.53 -8.23
N PHE A 42 -13.00 3.36 -7.69
CA PHE A 42 -12.11 2.37 -8.31
C PHE A 42 -12.80 1.03 -8.52
N ARG A 43 -14.15 0.99 -8.56
CA ARG A 43 -14.93 -0.25 -8.69
C ARG A 43 -14.53 -1.08 -9.92
N ASP A 44 -14.27 -0.41 -11.03
CA ASP A 44 -13.96 -1.06 -12.31
C ASP A 44 -12.43 -1.20 -12.55
N GLY A 45 -11.63 -0.83 -11.54
CA GLY A 45 -10.18 -0.89 -11.57
C GLY A 45 -9.63 -1.91 -10.58
N PRO A 46 -8.32 -2.21 -10.67
CA PRO A 46 -7.68 -3.08 -9.69
C PRO A 46 -7.71 -2.44 -8.30
N TRP A 47 -7.95 -3.28 -7.30
CA TRP A 47 -7.79 -2.96 -5.90
C TRP A 47 -7.09 -4.13 -5.21
N PHE A 48 -5.78 -4.00 -5.00
CA PHE A 48 -4.95 -5.07 -4.45
C PHE A 48 -5.07 -5.13 -2.93
N GLY A 49 -4.96 -6.33 -2.36
CA GLY A 49 -4.94 -6.52 -0.92
C GLY A 49 -3.79 -5.76 -0.25
N ALA A 50 -4.03 -5.20 0.94
CA ALA A 50 -3.02 -4.40 1.63
C ALA A 50 -1.80 -5.20 2.05
N ILE A 51 -1.97 -6.45 2.51
CA ILE A 51 -0.85 -7.28 2.93
C ILE A 51 0.07 -7.61 1.74
N PRO A 52 -0.40 -8.17 0.61
CA PRO A 52 0.45 -8.36 -0.56
C PRO A 52 1.11 -7.06 -1.05
N THR A 53 0.39 -5.94 -1.01
CA THR A 53 0.91 -4.62 -1.40
C THR A 53 2.07 -4.19 -0.51
N LEU A 54 1.92 -4.29 0.81
CA LEU A 54 2.95 -3.92 1.78
C LEU A 54 4.12 -4.89 1.77
N THR A 55 3.88 -6.19 1.57
CA THR A 55 4.93 -7.19 1.38
C THR A 55 5.76 -6.86 0.15
N ALA A 56 5.12 -6.53 -0.99
CA ALA A 56 5.83 -6.13 -2.20
C ALA A 56 6.62 -4.82 -1.97
N ALA A 57 6.01 -3.81 -1.34
CA ALA A 57 6.68 -2.55 -0.99
C ALA A 57 7.95 -2.78 -0.16
N ALA A 58 7.89 -3.67 0.83
CA ALA A 58 9.04 -4.03 1.67
C ALA A 58 10.22 -4.60 0.88
N THR A 59 9.99 -5.18 -0.30
CA THR A 59 11.08 -5.69 -1.17
C THR A 59 11.83 -4.60 -1.93
N VAL A 60 11.29 -3.38 -2.02
CA VAL A 60 11.86 -2.29 -2.83
C VAL A 60 12.25 -1.05 -2.03
N THR A 61 11.93 -1.02 -0.74
CA THR A 61 12.31 0.01 0.24
C THR A 61 13.23 -0.58 1.32
N GLN A 62 14.04 0.24 1.98
CA GLN A 62 15.05 -0.23 2.94
C GLN A 62 14.78 0.17 4.39
N SER A 63 14.21 1.36 4.63
CA SER A 63 14.15 1.99 5.95
C SER A 63 12.85 2.74 6.24
N MET A 64 12.11 3.13 5.20
CA MET A 64 10.80 3.75 5.34
C MET A 64 9.82 2.80 6.03
N ARG A 65 9.09 3.29 7.04
CA ARG A 65 8.08 2.47 7.73
C ARG A 65 6.89 2.20 6.81
N LEU A 66 6.38 0.97 6.84
CA LEU A 66 5.26 0.53 6.03
C LEU A 66 4.09 0.11 6.93
N GLY A 67 2.85 0.42 6.53
CA GLY A 67 1.68 0.01 7.30
C GLY A 67 0.34 0.24 6.61
N THR A 68 -0.73 -0.08 7.32
CA THR A 68 -2.10 0.19 6.89
C THR A 68 -2.62 1.50 7.49
N LEU A 69 -3.44 2.23 6.74
CA LEU A 69 -4.17 3.39 7.24
C LEU A 69 -5.50 3.48 6.51
N VAL A 70 -6.61 2.93 6.99
CA VAL A 70 -6.87 2.25 8.28
C VAL A 70 -6.86 0.72 8.09
N THR A 71 -6.42 -0.02 9.11
CA THR A 71 -6.53 -1.49 9.16
C THR A 71 -8.00 -1.91 9.19
N SER A 72 -8.38 -2.88 8.35
CA SER A 72 -9.73 -3.45 8.41
C SER A 72 -9.85 -4.39 9.60
N VAL A 73 -10.94 -4.25 10.36
CA VAL A 73 -11.33 -5.21 11.40
C VAL A 73 -12.17 -6.37 10.84
N LYS A 74 -12.42 -6.40 9.53
CA LYS A 74 -13.16 -7.51 8.90
C LYS A 74 -12.30 -8.77 8.93
N PRO A 75 -12.90 -9.95 9.21
CA PRO A 75 -12.20 -11.22 9.08
C PRO A 75 -11.63 -11.34 7.68
N ARG A 76 -10.33 -11.64 7.60
CA ARG A 76 -9.68 -11.95 6.32
C ARG A 76 -9.84 -13.44 6.05
N SER A 77 -10.20 -13.78 4.83
CA SER A 77 -10.11 -15.17 4.37
C SER A 77 -8.64 -15.61 4.47
N PRO A 78 -8.34 -16.81 5.01
CA PRO A 78 -6.97 -17.31 5.10
C PRO A 78 -6.30 -17.55 3.73
N ILE A 79 -7.04 -17.42 2.63
CA ILE A 79 -6.57 -17.78 1.28
C ILE A 79 -6.08 -16.56 0.47
N ALA A 80 -6.36 -15.33 0.92
CA ALA A 80 -6.08 -14.07 0.20
C ALA A 80 -6.76 -13.99 -1.19
N ASP A 81 -7.70 -13.07 -1.33
CA ASP A 81 -8.34 -12.70 -2.62
C ASP A 81 -7.44 -11.76 -3.45
#